data_AF-A0A7K9XJ08-F1
#
_entry.id   AF-A0A7K9XJ08-F1
#
_cell.length_a   1.000
_cell.length_b   1.000
_cell.length_c   1.000
_cell.angle_alpha   90.00
_cell.angle_beta   90.00
_cell.angle_gamma   90.00
#
_symmetry.space_group_name_H-M   'P 1'
#
loop_
_entity.id
_entity.type
_entity.pdbx_description
1 polymer ?
#
loop_
_entity_poly.entity_id
_entity_poly.type
_entity_poly.pdbx_seq_one_letter_code
_entity_poly.pdbx_strand_id
1 'polypeptide(L)'
;SQLTATKGGRRTVRERGTYLVLRELHRWEREPDVLAACEKLIQVLIGDEPGAGMENLLEVDVPEEVEQQLQRLDREEEERWRREREEARGSTPPPEPSR
;
A
#
# COMPACT_ATOMS: atom_id res chain seq x y z
N SER A 1 0.10 -8.78 -1.85
CA SER A 1 -0.31 -9.68 -2.95
C SER A 1 0.26 -11.07 -2.69
N GLN A 2 -0.42 -12.15 -3.12
CA GLN A 2 0.04 -13.52 -2.84
C GLN A 2 1.45 -13.81 -3.39
N LEU A 3 1.79 -13.20 -4.54
CA LEU A 3 3.11 -13.38 -5.14
C LEU A 3 4.25 -12.83 -4.27
N THR A 4 4.05 -11.75 -3.52
CA THR A 4 5.10 -11.15 -2.67
C THR A 4 5.05 -11.64 -1.23
N ALA A 5 4.18 -12.60 -0.91
CA ALA A 5 4.11 -13.22 0.41
C ALA A 5 5.39 -14.00 0.75
N THR A 6 5.96 -14.67 -0.24
CA THR A 6 7.19 -15.46 -0.07
C THR A 6 8.43 -14.68 -0.49
N LYS A 7 9.55 -15.00 0.14
CA LYS A 7 10.89 -14.51 -0.23
C LYS A 7 11.23 -14.71 -1.70
N GLY A 8 10.99 -15.92 -2.23
CA GLY A 8 11.25 -16.24 -3.64
C GLY A 8 10.44 -15.37 -4.59
N GLY A 9 9.17 -15.12 -4.23
CA GLY A 9 8.31 -14.24 -4.99
C GLY A 9 8.74 -12.77 -4.94
N ARG A 10 9.07 -12.23 -3.76
CA ARG A 10 9.64 -10.87 -3.62
C ARG A 10 10.90 -10.71 -4.45
N ARG A 11 11.83 -11.67 -4.36
CA ARG A 11 13.07 -11.67 -5.14
C ARG A 11 12.81 -11.60 -6.63
N THR A 12 11.93 -12.48 -7.14
CA THR A 12 11.57 -12.52 -8.56
C THR A 12 10.98 -11.18 -9.03
N VAL A 13 10.12 -10.57 -8.22
CA VAL A 13 9.49 -9.28 -8.54
C VAL A 13 10.52 -8.13 -8.53
N ARG A 14 11.46 -8.12 -7.57
CA ARG A 14 12.56 -7.14 -7.52
C ARG A 14 13.49 -7.26 -8.73
N GLU A 15 13.90 -8.47 -9.07
CA GLU A 15 14.83 -8.75 -10.19
C GLU A 15 14.26 -8.34 -11.56
N ARG A 16 12.93 -8.33 -11.71
CA ARG A 16 12.24 -7.89 -12.94
C ARG A 16 12.11 -6.37 -13.08
N GLY A 17 12.64 -5.59 -12.14
CA GLY A 17 12.53 -4.13 -12.17
C GLY A 17 11.13 -3.60 -11.86
N THR A 18 10.23 -4.44 -11.32
CA THR A 18 8.82 -4.09 -11.07
C THR A 18 8.67 -2.87 -10.15
N TYR A 19 9.60 -2.66 -9.22
CA TYR A 19 9.62 -1.46 -8.37
C TYR A 19 9.63 -0.15 -9.20
N LEU A 20 10.44 -0.09 -10.26
CA LEU A 20 10.54 1.11 -11.10
C LEU A 20 9.21 1.40 -11.80
N VAL A 21 8.56 0.35 -12.31
CA VAL A 21 7.25 0.45 -12.97
C VAL A 21 6.19 0.91 -11.97
N LEU A 22 6.14 0.32 -10.77
CA LEU A 22 5.17 0.68 -9.73
C LEU A 22 5.37 2.11 -9.22
N ARG A 23 6.62 2.55 -9.07
CA ARG A 23 6.93 3.92 -8.63
C ARG A 23 6.52 4.95 -9.69
N GLU A 24 6.63 4.61 -10.97
CA GLU A 24 6.12 5.47 -12.03
C GLU A 24 4.59 5.48 -12.02
N LEU A 25 3.95 4.30 -11.99
CA LEU A 25 2.49 4.18 -11.93
C LEU A 25 1.90 4.97 -10.76
N HIS A 26 2.44 4.81 -9.56
CA HIS A 26 2.01 5.52 -8.35
C HIS A 26 2.05 7.04 -8.52
N ARG A 27 3.00 7.59 -9.29
CA ARG A 27 3.08 9.03 -9.55
C ARG A 27 1.93 9.57 -10.40
N TRP A 28 1.41 8.75 -11.31
CA TRP A 28 0.42 9.16 -12.31
C TRP A 28 -0.99 8.68 -11.98
N GLU A 29 -1.12 7.70 -11.10
CA GLU A 29 -2.38 7.11 -10.71
C GLU A 29 -3.23 8.10 -9.90
N ARG A 30 -4.54 8.08 -10.14
CA ARG A 30 -5.53 8.94 -9.47
C ARG A 30 -6.62 8.14 -8.78
N GLU A 31 -6.76 6.87 -9.12
CA GLU A 31 -7.70 5.98 -8.47
C GLU A 31 -7.14 5.58 -7.08
N PRO A 32 -7.85 5.93 -5.98
CA PRO A 32 -7.34 5.72 -4.62
C PRO A 32 -7.03 4.25 -4.29
N ASP A 33 -7.83 3.30 -4.75
CA ASP A 33 -7.63 1.89 -4.41
C ASP A 33 -6.38 1.33 -5.13
N VAL A 34 -6.11 1.77 -6.36
CA VAL A 34 -4.88 1.43 -7.10
C VAL A 34 -3.65 2.10 -6.45
N LEU A 35 -3.76 3.34 -5.99
CA LEU A 35 -2.68 4.01 -5.24
C LEU A 35 -2.33 3.22 -3.97
N ALA A 36 -3.33 2.87 -3.15
CA ALA A 36 -3.13 2.09 -1.94
C ALA A 36 -2.51 0.71 -2.23
N ALA A 37 -2.93 0.04 -3.31
CA ALA A 37 -2.33 -1.22 -3.74
C ALA A 37 -0.87 -1.06 -4.18
N CYS A 38 -0.56 0.02 -4.90
CA CYS A 38 0.81 0.34 -5.33
C CYS A 38 1.71 0.63 -4.13
N GLU A 39 1.24 1.42 -3.15
CA GLU A 39 1.99 1.73 -1.93
C GLU A 39 2.31 0.48 -1.13
N LYS A 40 1.31 -0.37 -0.87
CA LYS A 40 1.50 -1.64 -0.16
C LYS A 40 2.52 -2.54 -0.86
N LEU A 41 2.48 -2.60 -2.20
CA LEU A 41 3.44 -3.40 -2.95
C LEU A 41 4.84 -2.79 -2.94
N ILE A 42 4.95 -1.46 -3.05
CA ILE A 42 6.22 -0.73 -2.96
C ILE A 42 6.86 -0.97 -1.59
N GLN A 43 6.11 -0.81 -0.49
CA GLN A 43 6.58 -1.04 0.88
C GLN A 43 7.20 -2.45 1.02
N VAL A 44 6.51 -3.48 0.52
CA VAL A 44 7.01 -4.87 0.56
C VAL A 44 8.30 -5.04 -0.28
N LEU A 45 8.40 -4.36 -1.42
CA LEU A 45 9.57 -4.48 -2.30
C LEU A 45 10.80 -3.74 -1.80
N ILE A 46 10.63 -2.61 -1.10
CA ILE A 46 11.75 -1.84 -0.54
C ILE A 46 12.15 -2.29 0.87
N GLY A 47 11.25 -2.98 1.59
CA GLY A 47 11.51 -3.48 2.93
C GLY A 47 12.59 -4.56 2.97
N ASP A 48 13.29 -4.60 4.11
CA ASP A 48 14.30 -5.62 4.39
C ASP A 48 13.70 -7.02 4.40
N GLU A 49 14.51 -8.00 4.00
CA GLU A 49 14.09 -9.38 3.98
C GLU A 49 14.08 -9.95 5.40
N PRO A 50 12.98 -10.57 5.85
CA PRO A 50 12.88 -11.13 7.19
C PRO A 50 13.85 -12.31 7.40
N GLY A 51 14.10 -12.63 8.68
CA GLY A 51 15.01 -13.70 9.09
C GLY A 51 14.57 -15.11 8.66
N ALA A 52 15.46 -16.08 8.84
CA ALA A 52 15.15 -17.48 8.56
C ALA A 52 13.95 -17.96 9.37
N GLY A 53 13.02 -18.68 8.72
CA GLY A 53 11.76 -19.11 9.34
C GLY A 53 10.61 -18.10 9.24
N MET A 54 10.86 -16.88 8.74
CA MET A 54 9.84 -15.83 8.54
C MET A 54 9.67 -15.47 7.06
N GLU A 55 10.00 -16.39 6.16
CA GLU A 55 10.12 -16.10 4.73
C GLU A 55 8.76 -15.92 4.03
N ASN A 56 7.71 -16.55 4.59
CA ASN A 56 6.33 -16.42 4.14
C ASN A 56 5.54 -15.54 5.10
N LEU A 57 5.26 -14.30 4.68
CA LEU A 57 4.58 -13.28 5.49
C LEU A 57 3.14 -13.66 5.89
N LEU A 58 2.55 -14.69 5.27
CA LEU A 58 1.22 -15.18 5.59
C LEU A 58 1.21 -16.30 6.64
N GLU A 59 2.37 -16.87 6.96
CA GLU A 59 2.50 -18.03 7.86
C GLU A 59 3.31 -17.70 9.13
N VAL A 60 3.65 -16.43 9.34
CA VAL A 60 4.44 -16.01 10.50
C VAL A 60 3.55 -15.86 11.72
N ASP A 61 3.96 -16.44 12.84
CA ASP A 61 3.32 -16.16 14.13
C ASP A 61 3.63 -14.72 14.56
N VAL A 62 2.59 -13.90 14.64
CA VAL A 62 2.69 -12.50 15.06
C VAL A 62 2.32 -12.40 16.54
N PRO A 63 3.20 -11.85 17.41
CA PRO A 63 2.86 -11.59 18.80
C PRO A 63 1.67 -10.62 18.91
N GLU A 64 0.81 -10.83 19.91
CA GLU A 64 -0.43 -10.05 20.07
C GLU A 64 -0.22 -8.53 20.11
N GLU A 65 0.81 -8.06 20.80
CA GLU A 65 1.14 -6.63 20.88
C GLU A 65 1.49 -6.03 19.50
N VAL A 66 2.19 -6.81 18.67
CA VAL A 66 2.55 -6.41 17.30
C VAL A 66 1.31 -6.39 16.42
N GLU A 67 0.42 -7.39 16.55
CA GLU A 67 -0.84 -7.43 15.82
C GLU A 67 -1.73 -6.23 16.16
N GLN A 68 -1.86 -5.88 17.45
CA GLN A 68 -2.62 -4.71 17.88
C GLN A 68 -2.03 -3.40 17.34
N GLN A 69 -0.69 -3.30 17.27
CA GLN A 69 -0.01 -2.16 16.68
C GLN A 69 -0.29 -2.05 15.17
N LEU A 70 -0.21 -3.16 14.44
CA LEU A 70 -0.51 -3.19 13.00
C LEU A 70 -1.97 -2.76 12.73
N GLN A 71 -2.93 -3.32 13.46
CA GLN A 71 -4.34 -2.94 13.33
C GLN A 71 -4.60 -1.46 13.63
N ARG A 72 -3.84 -0.86 14.55
CA ARG A 72 -3.95 0.58 14.84
C ARG A 72 -3.44 1.41 13.66
N LEU A 73 -2.27 1.05 13.11
CA LEU A 73 -1.70 1.74 11.95
C LEU A 73 -2.63 1.64 10.73
N ASP A 74 -3.22 0.48 10.48
CA ASP A 74 -4.19 0.28 9.40
C ASP A 74 -5.41 1.21 9.54
N ARG A 75 -5.95 1.33 10.76
CA ARG A 75 -7.09 2.25 11.02
C ARG A 75 -6.70 3.72 10.82
N GLU A 76 -5.52 4.12 11.31
CA GLU A 76 -5.02 5.49 11.14
C GLU A 76 -4.82 5.83 9.65
N GLU A 77 -4.30 4.88 8.87
CA GLU A 77 -4.13 5.00 7.41
C GLU A 77 -5.49 5.14 6.70
N GLU A 78 -6.47 4.27 7.02
CA GLU A 78 -7.83 4.34 6.49
C GLU A 78 -8.54 5.66 6.80
N GLU A 79 -8.38 6.17 8.03
CA GLU A 79 -8.95 7.46 8.42
C GLU A 79 -8.34 8.63 7.66
N ARG A 80 -7.01 8.62 7.47
CA ARG A 80 -6.30 9.63 6.67
C ARG A 80 -6.84 9.62 5.23
N TRP A 81 -6.91 8.45 4.59
CA TRP A 81 -7.44 8.35 3.23
C TRP A 81 -8.90 8.78 3.14
N ARG A 82 -9.73 8.44 4.13
CA ARG A 82 -11.13 8.88 4.16
C ARG A 82 -11.22 10.41 4.17
N ARG A 83 -10.43 11.09 5.01
CA ARG A 83 -10.38 12.56 5.06
C ARG A 83 -9.91 13.16 3.74
N GLU A 84 -8.82 12.66 3.17
CA GLU A 84 -8.29 13.16 1.90
C GLU A 84 -9.31 13.01 0.75
N ARG A 85 -10.08 11.90 0.74
CA ARG A 85 -11.17 11.69 -0.23
C ARG A 85 -12.35 12.65 0.00
N GLU A 86 -12.69 12.93 1.25
CA GLU A 86 -13.76 13.90 1.59
C GLU A 86 -13.36 15.34 1.21
N GLU A 87 -12.12 15.75 1.50
CA GLU A 87 -11.55 17.05 1.13
C GLU A 87 -11.50 17.24 -0.39
N ALA A 88 -11.08 16.21 -1.12
CA ALA A 88 -11.08 16.21 -2.59
C ALA A 88 -12.49 16.38 -3.17
N ARG A 89 -13.51 15.77 -2.55
CA ARG A 89 -14.92 15.91 -2.97
C ARG A 89 -15.51 17.29 -2.64
N GLY A 90 -15.15 17.85 -1.49
CA GLY A 90 -15.59 19.17 -1.03
C GLY A 90 -15.03 20.36 -1.83
N SER A 91 -13.97 20.13 -2.61
CA SER A 91 -13.27 21.18 -3.40
C SER A 91 -13.83 21.40 -4.82
N THR A 92 -14.96 20.76 -5.19
CA THR A 92 -15.60 21.00 -6.50
C THR A 92 -16.34 22.35 -6.45
N PRO A 93 -15.93 23.39 -7.22
CA PRO A 93 -16.67 24.65 -7.23
C PRO A 93 -18.07 24.43 -7.82
N PRO A 94 -19.12 25.09 -7.28
CA PRO A 94 -20.46 24.96 -7.83
C PRO A 94 -20.47 25.41 -9.29
N PRO A 95 -21.26 24.77 -10.18
CA PRO A 95 -21.37 25.20 -11.56
C PRO A 95 -21.83 26.67 -11.59
N GLU A 96 -21.11 27.49 -12.35
CA GLU A 96 -21.45 28.92 -12.50
C GLU A 96 -22.90 29.04 -12.99
N PRO A 97 -23.73 29.89 -12.35
CA PRO A 97 -25.11 30.08 -12.79
C PRO A 97 -25.11 30.69 -14.20
N SER A 98 -25.74 29.98 -15.13
CA SER A 98 -25.89 30.44 -16.51
C SER A 98 -26.64 31.77 -16.54
N ARG A 99 -26.02 32.77 -17.18
CA ARG A 99 -26.54 34.13 -17.30
C ARG A 99 -27.44 34.29 -18.52
#